data_AF-A0A0F2LXW4-F1
#
_entry.id   AF-A0A0F2LXW4-F1
#
_cell.length_a   1.000
_cell.length_b   1.000
_cell.length_c   1.000
_cell.angle_alpha   90.00
_cell.angle_beta   90.00
_cell.angle_gamma   90.00
#
_symmetry.space_group_name_H-M   'P 1'
#
loop_
_entity.id
_entity.type
_entity.pdbx_description
1 polymer ?
#
loop_
_entity_poly.entity_id
_entity_poly.type
_entity_poly.pdbx_seq_one_letter_code
_entity_poly.pdbx_strand_id
1 'polypeptide(L)'
;MEHRTIDFNVEAFVDPSSVQDVVRGILHTIFFHRFFPSVMPRTRNVLDLTLPYIDDNELETLIDQRTQMLVRQLEEEKSASINDGSHGGGNSRGGRGQISVQFFEKRRRKAWYVMRGEEEVCWESWTVKVTVAEPRTESERAKVRQAMESTLLAAVMKIVTSVNANKDHIPPITTSESNPFPYQINVNQKEAGWAARMGIY
;
A
#
# COMPACT_ATOMS: atom_id res chain seq x y z
N MET A 1 -7.29 26.93 2.60
CA MET A 1 -7.98 25.70 2.19
C MET A 1 -7.50 24.62 3.13
N GLU A 2 -8.42 23.96 3.83
CA GLU A 2 -8.09 22.81 4.66
C GLU A 2 -7.58 21.70 3.74
N HIS A 3 -6.30 21.34 3.86
CA HIS A 3 -5.69 20.34 2.97
C HIS A 3 -6.24 18.97 3.35
N ARG A 4 -7.18 18.47 2.54
CA ARG A 4 -7.72 17.13 2.66
C ARG A 4 -6.73 16.14 2.04
N THR A 5 -6.29 15.15 2.80
CA THR A 5 -5.56 13.99 2.26
C THR A 5 -6.39 13.34 1.16
N ILE A 6 -5.78 13.07 0.00
CA ILE A 6 -6.43 12.32 -1.07
C ILE A 6 -6.20 10.83 -0.84
N ASP A 7 -7.30 10.09 -0.66
CA ASP A 7 -7.27 8.66 -0.38
C ASP A 7 -7.62 7.83 -1.61
N PHE A 8 -6.76 6.88 -1.95
CA PHE A 8 -6.97 5.89 -3.01
C PHE A 8 -7.00 4.48 -2.42
N ASN A 9 -7.84 3.63 -2.99
CA ASN A 9 -7.93 2.22 -2.61
C ASN A 9 -7.75 1.34 -3.84
N VAL A 10 -6.88 0.34 -3.77
CA VAL A 10 -6.73 -0.70 -4.79
C VAL A 10 -6.90 -2.06 -4.14
N GLU A 11 -7.29 -3.05 -4.92
CA GLU A 11 -7.57 -4.40 -4.43
C GLU A 11 -6.64 -5.39 -5.12
N ALA A 12 -6.11 -6.34 -4.34
CA ALA A 12 -5.30 -7.43 -4.84
C ALA A 12 -5.92 -8.75 -4.35
N PHE A 13 -6.26 -9.62 -5.29
CA PHE A 13 -6.64 -11.00 -5.00
C PHE A 13 -5.45 -11.88 -5.33
N VAL A 14 -5.02 -12.71 -4.38
CA VAL A 14 -3.75 -13.46 -4.46
C VAL A 14 -3.88 -14.85 -3.85
N ASP A 15 -3.08 -15.81 -4.29
CA ASP A 15 -2.80 -17.02 -3.52
C ASP A 15 -1.66 -16.77 -2.50
N PRO A 16 -1.46 -17.62 -1.49
CA PRO A 16 -0.46 -17.41 -0.44
C PRO A 16 0.96 -17.24 -0.96
N SER A 17 1.36 -17.98 -2.00
CA SER A 17 2.71 -17.94 -2.54
C SER A 17 3.02 -16.66 -3.31
N SER A 18 1.97 -15.99 -3.80
CA SER A 18 2.10 -14.80 -4.64
C SER A 18 1.87 -13.48 -3.90
N VAL A 19 1.47 -13.52 -2.62
CA VAL A 19 1.19 -12.31 -1.82
C VAL A 19 2.36 -11.34 -1.89
N GLN A 20 3.58 -11.83 -1.65
CA GLN A 20 4.76 -10.98 -1.56
C GLN A 20 5.04 -10.29 -2.90
N ASP A 21 5.17 -11.05 -3.99
CA ASP A 21 5.54 -10.50 -5.28
C ASP A 21 4.46 -9.57 -5.87
N VAL A 22 3.18 -9.90 -5.70
CA VAL A 22 2.07 -9.07 -6.19
C VAL A 22 1.99 -7.74 -5.44
N VAL A 23 2.08 -7.77 -4.10
CA VAL A 23 2.05 -6.55 -3.29
C VAL A 23 3.27 -5.68 -3.57
N ARG A 24 4.48 -6.25 -3.66
CA ARG A 24 5.68 -5.52 -4.07
C ARG A 24 5.49 -4.83 -5.43
N GLY A 25 4.97 -5.54 -6.41
CA GLY A 25 4.69 -4.98 -7.75
C GLY A 25 3.74 -3.77 -7.71
N ILE A 26 2.67 -3.86 -6.91
CA ILE A 26 1.73 -2.75 -6.72
C ILE A 26 2.41 -1.56 -6.03
N LEU A 27 3.20 -1.80 -4.97
CA LEU A 27 3.90 -0.74 -4.25
C LEU A 27 4.92 -0.03 -5.13
N HIS A 28 5.76 -0.76 -5.86
CA HIS A 28 6.68 -0.15 -6.83
C HIS A 28 5.95 0.63 -7.91
N THR A 29 4.76 0.19 -8.34
CA THR A 29 3.94 0.94 -9.29
C THR A 29 3.44 2.27 -8.69
N ILE A 30 3.04 2.30 -7.42
CA ILE A 30 2.67 3.54 -6.73
C ILE A 30 3.88 4.47 -6.63
N PHE A 31 5.01 3.96 -6.11
CA PHE A 31 6.22 4.74 -5.95
C PHE A 31 6.76 5.25 -7.29
N PHE A 32 6.65 4.50 -8.39
CA PHE A 32 7.08 4.98 -9.70
C PHE A 32 6.45 6.32 -10.11
N HIS A 33 5.23 6.61 -9.63
CA HIS A 33 4.52 7.85 -9.92
C HIS A 33 4.67 8.94 -8.84
N ARG A 34 5.29 8.61 -7.71
CA ARG A 34 5.30 9.44 -6.48
C ARG A 34 6.64 9.49 -5.76
N PHE A 35 7.65 8.80 -6.26
CA PHE A 35 9.04 8.85 -5.83
C PHE A 35 9.78 9.79 -6.77
N PHE A 36 10.12 10.97 -6.25
CA PHE A 36 10.68 12.07 -7.03
C PHE A 36 12.22 12.11 -7.14
N PRO A 37 13.02 11.30 -6.42
CA PRO A 37 14.42 11.12 -6.78
C PRO A 37 14.59 10.69 -8.24
N SER A 38 15.73 11.05 -8.83
CA SER A 38 16.10 10.58 -10.16
C SER A 38 16.30 9.06 -10.15
N VAL A 39 15.41 8.33 -10.81
CA VAL A 39 15.49 6.87 -10.94
C VAL A 39 15.75 6.45 -12.38
N MET A 40 16.50 5.37 -12.56
CA MET A 40 16.60 4.71 -13.86
C MET A 40 15.34 3.89 -14.11
N PRO A 41 14.66 4.05 -15.28
CA PRO A 41 13.52 3.22 -15.62
C PRO A 41 13.91 1.74 -15.68
N ARG A 42 13.29 0.92 -14.85
CA ARG A 42 13.39 -0.55 -14.90
C ARG A 42 12.01 -1.17 -14.85
N THR A 43 11.94 -2.43 -15.23
CA THR A 43 10.70 -3.22 -15.18
C THR A 43 10.95 -4.59 -14.59
N ARG A 44 9.94 -5.17 -13.96
CA ARG A 44 9.94 -6.56 -13.47
C ARG A 44 8.64 -7.24 -13.87
N ASN A 45 8.71 -8.54 -14.12
CA ASN A 45 7.52 -9.35 -14.37
C ASN A 45 6.88 -9.77 -13.04
N VAL A 46 5.58 -9.54 -12.92
CA VAL A 46 4.75 -9.96 -11.79
C VAL A 46 3.52 -10.63 -12.38
N LEU A 47 3.40 -11.94 -12.17
CA LEU A 47 2.47 -12.78 -12.94
C LEU A 47 2.74 -12.57 -14.45
N ASP A 48 1.70 -12.25 -15.22
CA ASP A 48 1.77 -12.06 -16.67
C ASP A 48 1.88 -10.57 -17.07
N LEU A 49 2.23 -9.70 -16.13
CA LEU A 49 2.38 -8.26 -16.35
C LEU A 49 3.82 -7.80 -16.17
N THR A 50 4.26 -6.88 -17.03
CA THR A 50 5.53 -6.17 -16.90
C THR A 50 5.26 -4.82 -16.23
N LEU A 51 5.68 -4.69 -14.96
CA LEU A 51 5.42 -3.51 -14.12
C LEU A 51 6.68 -2.67 -13.92
N PRO A 52 6.55 -1.34 -13.70
CA PRO A 52 7.69 -0.51 -13.38
C PRO A 52 8.32 -0.91 -12.04
N TYR A 53 9.63 -0.75 -11.96
CA TYR A 53 10.44 -1.07 -10.79
C TYR A 53 11.38 0.09 -10.49
N ILE A 54 11.50 0.43 -9.21
CA ILE A 54 12.46 1.42 -8.72
C ILE A 54 13.61 0.66 -8.07
N ASP A 55 14.80 0.84 -8.61
CA ASP A 55 16.03 0.28 -8.08
C ASP A 55 16.68 1.25 -7.10
N ASP A 56 16.10 1.30 -5.90
CA ASP A 56 16.59 2.06 -4.77
C ASP A 56 16.64 1.13 -3.54
N ASN A 57 17.84 0.96 -2.97
CA ASN A 57 18.09 -0.04 -1.92
C ASN A 57 17.27 0.23 -0.65
N GLU A 58 17.07 1.50 -0.28
CA GLU A 58 16.35 1.87 0.94
C GLU A 58 14.86 1.60 0.76
N LEU A 59 14.30 2.02 -0.38
CA LEU A 59 12.92 1.76 -0.73
C LEU A 59 12.63 0.27 -0.87
N GLU A 60 13.50 -0.49 -1.55
CA GLU A 60 13.36 -1.94 -1.71
C GLU A 60 13.36 -2.64 -0.34
N THR A 61 14.31 -2.31 0.52
CA THR A 61 14.40 -2.87 1.87
C THR A 61 13.13 -2.58 2.67
N LEU A 62 12.61 -1.36 2.60
CA LEU A 62 11.38 -0.99 3.30
C LEU A 62 10.16 -1.75 2.75
N ILE A 63 10.00 -1.80 1.42
CA ILE A 63 8.92 -2.55 0.77
C ILE A 63 8.97 -4.02 1.18
N ASP A 64 10.15 -4.62 1.20
CA ASP A 64 10.35 -6.02 1.58
C ASP A 64 10.00 -6.28 3.03
N GLN A 65 10.47 -5.44 3.95
CA GLN A 65 10.14 -5.56 5.37
C GLN A 65 8.63 -5.47 5.61
N ARG A 66 7.94 -4.48 5.01
CA ARG A 66 6.50 -4.30 5.23
C ARG A 66 5.66 -5.38 4.57
N THR A 67 6.09 -5.87 3.40
CA THR A 67 5.41 -6.98 2.75
C THR A 67 5.58 -8.29 3.52
N GLN A 68 6.77 -8.55 4.08
CA GLN A 68 6.99 -9.71 4.97
C GLN A 68 6.15 -9.61 6.24
N MET A 69 6.03 -8.42 6.84
CA MET A 69 5.14 -8.19 7.98
C MET A 69 3.66 -8.48 7.62
N LEU A 70 3.20 -8.07 6.44
CA LEU A 70 1.85 -8.37 5.96
C LEU A 70 1.60 -9.87 5.83
N VAL A 71 2.53 -10.60 5.19
CA VAL A 71 2.44 -12.06 5.04
C VAL A 71 2.31 -12.75 6.39
N ARG A 72 3.18 -12.38 7.35
CA ARG A 72 3.14 -12.93 8.71
C ARG A 72 1.79 -12.67 9.40
N GLN A 73 1.25 -11.46 9.29
CA GLN A 73 -0.04 -11.13 9.92
C GLN A 73 -1.21 -11.89 9.27
N LEU A 74 -1.18 -12.09 7.95
CA LEU A 74 -2.17 -12.92 7.25
C LEU A 74 -2.15 -14.39 7.74
N GLU A 75 -0.96 -14.93 8.02
CA GLU A 75 -0.79 -16.28 8.57
C GLU A 75 -1.27 -16.38 10.04
N GLU A 76 -1.02 -15.35 10.85
CA GLU A 76 -1.47 -15.26 12.24
C GLU A 76 -3.01 -15.17 12.31
N GLU A 77 -3.64 -14.31 11.50
CA GLU A 77 -5.10 -14.18 11.43
C GLU A 77 -5.78 -15.47 10.97
N LYS A 78 -5.17 -16.14 9.97
CA LYS A 78 -5.61 -17.47 9.55
C LYS A 78 -5.60 -18.46 10.71
N SER A 79 -4.48 -18.53 11.44
CA SER A 79 -4.32 -19.46 12.57
C SER A 79 -5.34 -19.19 13.69
N ALA A 80 -5.65 -17.92 13.97
CA ALA A 80 -6.67 -17.53 14.93
C ALA A 80 -8.08 -17.95 14.48
N SER A 81 -8.41 -17.76 13.19
CA SER A 81 -9.73 -18.11 12.62
C SER A 81 -10.03 -19.62 12.59
N ILE A 82 -9.00 -20.46 12.60
CA ILE A 82 -9.16 -21.93 12.65
C ILE A 82 -9.50 -22.40 14.07
N ASN A 83 -8.96 -21.72 15.10
CA ASN A 83 -9.15 -22.09 16.51
C ASN A 83 -10.50 -21.62 17.07
N ASP A 84 -11.09 -20.56 16.52
CA ASP A 84 -12.44 -20.11 16.85
C ASP A 84 -13.46 -20.87 16.00
N GLY A 85 -13.88 -22.05 16.47
CA GLY A 85 -14.70 -23.05 15.76
C GLY A 85 -16.13 -22.62 15.37
N SER A 86 -16.37 -21.35 15.04
CA SER A 86 -17.67 -20.85 14.62
C SER A 86 -18.06 -21.41 13.24
N HIS A 87 -19.15 -22.19 13.25
CA HIS A 87 -19.84 -22.71 12.07
C HIS A 87 -20.54 -21.59 11.29
N GLY A 88 -19.79 -20.70 10.65
CA GLY A 88 -20.30 -19.73 9.69
C GLY A 88 -20.08 -20.23 8.26
N GLY A 89 -21.12 -20.81 7.64
CA GLY A 89 -21.08 -21.33 6.26
C GLY A 89 -20.91 -20.26 5.17
N GLY A 90 -19.73 -19.66 5.09
CA GLY A 90 -19.33 -18.73 4.04
C GLY A 90 -18.03 -19.18 3.37
N ASN A 91 -18.03 -19.19 2.04
CA ASN A 91 -16.95 -19.64 1.16
C ASN A 91 -15.66 -18.77 1.20
N SER A 92 -15.39 -18.09 2.31
CA SER A 92 -14.26 -17.15 2.48
C SER A 92 -13.36 -17.58 3.64
N ARG A 93 -12.67 -18.71 3.46
CA ARG A 93 -11.58 -19.18 4.35
C ARG A 93 -10.22 -18.51 4.06
N GLY A 94 -10.25 -17.40 3.34
CA GLY A 94 -9.08 -16.67 2.90
C GLY A 94 -8.66 -15.59 3.89
N GLY A 95 -7.36 -15.44 4.13
CA GLY A 95 -6.83 -14.32 4.91
C GLY A 95 -7.10 -12.98 4.23
N ARG A 96 -7.36 -11.93 5.01
CA ARG A 96 -7.53 -10.56 4.51
C ARG A 96 -6.57 -9.64 5.22
N GLY A 97 -5.99 -8.69 4.51
CA GLY A 97 -5.08 -7.73 5.09
C GLY A 97 -5.03 -6.47 4.26
N GLN A 98 -4.34 -5.46 4.77
CA GLN A 98 -4.11 -4.23 4.04
C GLN A 98 -2.72 -3.68 4.31
N ILE A 99 -2.17 -3.01 3.31
CA ILE A 99 -0.94 -2.26 3.40
C ILE A 99 -1.18 -0.89 2.77
N SER A 100 -0.73 0.17 3.42
CA SER A 100 -0.90 1.53 2.94
C SER A 100 0.42 2.25 2.73
N VAL A 101 0.46 3.12 1.72
CA VAL A 101 1.55 4.06 1.45
C VAL A 101 1.01 5.46 1.66
N GLN A 102 1.71 6.27 2.44
CA GLN A 102 1.33 7.66 2.70
C GLN A 102 2.47 8.58 2.29
N PHE A 103 2.15 9.67 1.62
CA PHE A 103 3.09 10.71 1.21
C PHE A 103 2.81 12.01 1.97
N PHE A 104 3.89 12.64 2.44
CA PHE A 104 3.83 13.78 3.33
C PHE A 104 4.53 15.01 2.73
N GLU A 105 4.15 16.17 3.24
CA GLU A 105 4.81 17.45 2.99
C GLU A 105 5.36 17.97 4.31
N LYS A 106 6.66 18.32 4.33
CA LYS A 106 7.26 19.02 5.48
C LYS A 106 6.84 20.49 5.44
N ARG A 107 6.04 20.92 6.41
CA ARG A 107 5.61 22.30 6.56
C ARG A 107 6.29 22.96 7.74
N ARG A 108 6.77 24.18 7.50
CA ARG A 108 7.15 25.09 8.58
C ARG A 108 5.90 25.79 9.09
N ARG A 109 5.53 25.55 10.35
CA ARG A 109 4.47 26.34 10.98
C ARG A 109 4.91 27.80 11.08
N LYS A 110 4.06 28.73 10.63
CA LYS A 110 4.23 30.18 10.93
C LYS A 110 3.89 30.39 12.40
N ALA A 111 4.86 30.19 13.29
CA ALA A 111 4.71 30.41 14.71
C ALA A 111 4.94 31.89 15.05
N TRP A 112 3.85 32.62 15.27
CA TRP A 112 3.92 33.88 16.02
C TRP A 112 4.00 33.51 17.50
N TYR A 113 5.22 33.42 18.06
CA TYR A 113 5.52 33.07 19.46
C TYR A 113 5.69 31.56 19.76
N VAL A 114 6.97 31.21 20.03
CA VAL A 114 7.47 30.15 20.94
C VAL A 114 7.54 28.68 20.48
N MET A 115 6.83 28.21 19.44
CA MET A 115 6.99 26.81 18.98
C MET A 115 7.42 26.70 17.51
N ARG A 116 8.73 26.70 17.26
CA ARG A 116 9.29 26.22 15.97
C ARG A 116 9.16 24.70 15.97
N GLY A 117 8.25 24.18 15.14
CA GLY A 117 8.17 22.76 14.83
C GLY A 117 7.98 22.58 13.32
N GLU A 118 8.68 21.62 12.74
CA GLU A 118 8.35 21.08 11.43
C GLU A 118 7.17 20.12 11.61
N GLU A 119 6.16 20.26 10.77
CA GLU A 119 4.97 19.42 10.76
C GLU A 119 4.95 18.64 9.44
N GLU A 120 4.74 17.33 9.52
CA GLU A 120 4.51 16.51 8.33
C GLU A 120 3.01 16.34 8.11
N VAL A 121 2.52 16.78 6.96
CA VAL A 121 1.10 16.67 6.61
C VAL A 121 0.93 15.70 5.45
N CYS A 122 0.13 14.66 5.67
CA CYS A 122 -0.20 13.66 4.64
C CYS A 122 -1.07 14.28 3.56
N TRP A 123 -0.59 14.29 2.31
CA TRP A 123 -1.31 14.84 1.17
C TRP A 123 -1.90 13.75 0.26
N GLU A 124 -1.36 12.54 0.29
CA GLU A 124 -1.86 11.40 -0.48
C GLU A 124 -1.65 10.08 0.28
N SER A 125 -2.66 9.22 0.22
CA SER A 125 -2.66 7.91 0.88
C SER A 125 -3.21 6.85 -0.07
N TRP A 126 -2.47 5.76 -0.24
CA TRP A 126 -2.88 4.59 -1.03
C TRP A 126 -3.04 3.39 -0.12
N THR A 127 -4.22 2.77 -0.13
CA THR A 127 -4.49 1.53 0.59
C THR A 127 -4.62 0.39 -0.41
N VAL A 128 -3.76 -0.62 -0.28
CA VAL A 128 -3.84 -1.89 -1.00
C VAL A 128 -4.55 -2.90 -0.10
N LYS A 129 -5.77 -3.27 -0.46
CA LYS A 129 -6.55 -4.30 0.22
C LYS A 129 -6.23 -5.66 -0.39
N VAL A 130 -5.73 -6.57 0.42
CA VAL A 130 -5.27 -7.89 -0.01
C VAL A 130 -6.26 -8.95 0.46
N THR A 131 -6.76 -9.76 -0.46
CA THR A 131 -7.56 -10.95 -0.17
C THR A 131 -6.81 -12.17 -0.66
N VAL A 132 -6.52 -13.09 0.25
CA VAL A 132 -5.79 -14.33 -0.02
C VAL A 132 -6.79 -15.46 -0.27
N ALA A 133 -6.66 -16.20 -1.36
CA ALA A 133 -7.45 -17.39 -1.63
C ALA A 133 -6.61 -18.66 -1.53
N GLU A 134 -7.17 -19.71 -0.93
CA GLU A 134 -6.49 -20.99 -0.73
C GLU A 134 -7.10 -22.07 -1.63
N PRO A 135 -6.64 -22.20 -2.90
CA PRO A 135 -7.15 -23.21 -3.80
C PRO A 135 -6.72 -24.61 -3.35
N ARG A 136 -7.66 -25.55 -3.33
CA ARG A 136 -7.45 -26.95 -2.89
C ARG A 136 -7.33 -27.90 -4.07
N THR A 137 -7.96 -27.57 -5.18
CA THR A 137 -7.93 -28.36 -6.42
C THR A 137 -7.16 -27.66 -7.53
N GLU A 138 -6.74 -28.41 -8.54
CA GLU A 138 -6.07 -27.85 -9.73
C GLU A 138 -6.99 -26.90 -10.51
N SER A 139 -8.28 -27.23 -10.61
CA SER A 139 -9.28 -26.38 -11.25
C SER A 139 -9.45 -25.04 -10.51
N GLU A 140 -9.42 -25.06 -9.17
CA GLU A 140 -9.43 -23.83 -8.37
C GLU A 140 -8.14 -23.03 -8.54
N ARG A 141 -6.97 -23.68 -8.59
CA ARG A 141 -5.69 -23.00 -8.83
C ARG A 141 -5.70 -22.22 -10.14
N ALA A 142 -6.20 -22.83 -11.23
CA ALA A 142 -6.31 -22.17 -12.52
C ALA A 142 -7.23 -20.94 -12.47
N LYS A 143 -8.40 -21.05 -11.80
CA LYS A 143 -9.34 -19.93 -11.62
C LYS A 143 -8.75 -18.81 -10.76
N VAL A 144 -8.05 -19.17 -9.67
CA VAL A 144 -7.37 -18.22 -8.80
C VAL A 144 -6.31 -17.47 -9.58
N ARG A 145 -5.45 -18.17 -10.34
CA ARG A 145 -4.41 -17.53 -11.17
C ARG A 145 -4.99 -16.49 -12.15
N GLN A 146 -6.06 -16.83 -12.87
CA GLN A 146 -6.75 -15.89 -13.76
C GLN A 146 -7.31 -14.66 -13.00
N ALA A 147 -7.93 -14.88 -11.84
CA ALA A 147 -8.44 -13.80 -11.01
C ALA A 147 -7.32 -12.90 -10.46
N MET A 148 -6.17 -13.46 -10.12
CA MET A 148 -5.02 -12.70 -9.65
C MET A 148 -4.48 -11.77 -10.74
N GLU A 149 -4.29 -12.27 -11.95
CA GLU A 149 -3.84 -11.47 -13.10
C GLU A 149 -4.83 -10.34 -13.40
N SER A 150 -6.13 -10.66 -13.42
CA SER A 150 -7.17 -9.67 -13.67
C SER A 150 -7.22 -8.59 -12.58
N THR A 151 -7.07 -8.95 -11.30
CA THR A 151 -7.10 -7.97 -10.20
C THR A 151 -5.82 -7.14 -10.14
N LEU A 152 -4.65 -7.73 -10.42
CA LEU A 152 -3.40 -6.98 -10.54
C LEU A 152 -3.47 -5.96 -11.68
N LEU A 153 -3.96 -6.36 -12.85
CA LEU A 153 -4.14 -5.44 -13.98
C LEU A 153 -5.10 -4.30 -13.61
N ALA A 154 -6.23 -4.61 -12.98
CA ALA A 154 -7.19 -3.60 -12.53
C ALA A 154 -6.57 -2.64 -11.50
N ALA A 155 -5.78 -3.14 -10.55
CA ALA A 155 -5.07 -2.32 -9.57
C ALA A 155 -4.08 -1.36 -10.24
N VAL A 156 -3.27 -1.85 -11.17
CA VAL A 156 -2.29 -1.05 -11.92
C VAL A 156 -2.98 0.02 -12.76
N MET A 157 -4.02 -0.35 -13.51
CA MET A 157 -4.79 0.61 -14.31
C MET A 157 -5.47 1.66 -13.44
N LYS A 158 -5.95 1.27 -12.25
CA LYS A 158 -6.51 2.21 -11.28
C LYS A 158 -5.46 3.17 -10.74
N ILE A 159 -4.24 2.70 -10.45
CA ILE A 159 -3.13 3.58 -10.06
C ILE A 159 -2.87 4.60 -11.16
N VAL A 160 -2.61 4.13 -12.39
CA VAL A 160 -2.29 4.99 -13.54
C VAL A 160 -3.40 6.01 -13.82
N THR A 161 -4.66 5.60 -13.72
CA THR A 161 -5.81 6.50 -13.91
C THR A 161 -5.88 7.56 -12.81
N SER A 162 -5.78 7.14 -11.56
CA SER A 162 -5.86 8.03 -10.39
C SER A 162 -4.72 9.04 -10.35
N VAL A 163 -3.47 8.62 -10.58
CA VAL A 163 -2.32 9.53 -10.61
C VAL A 163 -2.40 10.52 -11.77
N ASN A 164 -3.01 10.12 -12.90
CA ASN A 164 -3.18 11.01 -14.05
C ASN A 164 -4.30 12.02 -13.85
N ALA A 165 -5.39 11.63 -13.17
CA ALA A 165 -6.52 12.49 -12.87
C ALA A 165 -6.26 13.45 -11.69
N ASN A 166 -5.35 13.09 -10.77
CA ASN A 166 -5.04 13.86 -9.57
C ASN A 166 -3.56 14.27 -9.58
N LYS A 167 -3.27 15.36 -10.30
CA LYS A 167 -1.93 15.98 -10.33
C LYS A 167 -1.88 17.28 -9.53
N ASP A 168 -3.01 17.98 -9.45
CA ASP A 168 -3.08 19.33 -8.88
C ASP A 168 -2.96 19.35 -7.35
N HIS A 169 -3.09 18.20 -6.68
CA HIS A 169 -2.93 18.10 -5.23
C HIS A 169 -1.51 17.78 -4.77
N ILE A 170 -0.58 17.54 -5.71
CA ILE A 170 0.84 17.33 -5.39
C ILE A 170 1.40 18.67 -4.86
N PRO A 171 1.96 18.72 -3.64
CA PRO A 171 2.48 19.96 -3.08
C PRO A 171 3.65 20.53 -3.91
N PRO A 172 3.91 21.85 -3.83
CA PRO A 172 5.08 22.42 -4.48
C PRO A 172 6.38 21.89 -3.84
N ILE A 173 7.40 21.63 -4.65
CA ILE A 173 8.72 21.26 -4.16
C ILE A 173 9.40 22.50 -3.58
N THR A 174 9.62 22.53 -2.27
CA THR A 174 10.25 23.65 -1.55
C THR A 174 11.63 23.32 -0.96
N THR A 175 12.18 22.15 -1.30
CA THR A 175 13.45 21.65 -0.76
C THR A 175 14.40 21.22 -1.88
N SER A 176 15.70 21.21 -1.59
CA SER A 176 16.74 20.64 -2.44
C SER A 176 17.14 19.22 -2.04
N GLU A 177 16.45 18.62 -1.06
CA GLU A 177 16.60 17.20 -0.72
C GLU A 177 16.29 16.32 -1.94
N SER A 178 17.01 15.20 -2.09
CA SER A 178 16.83 14.26 -3.21
C SER A 178 15.39 13.75 -3.31
N ASN A 179 14.78 13.43 -2.16
CA ASN A 179 13.36 13.13 -2.06
C ASN A 179 12.61 14.26 -1.33
N PRO A 180 11.80 15.07 -2.03
CA PRO A 180 11.10 16.20 -1.44
C PRO A 180 9.88 15.81 -0.58
N PHE A 181 9.34 14.60 -0.73
CA PHE A 181 8.14 14.16 -0.02
C PHE A 181 8.45 12.91 0.81
N PRO A 182 8.47 13.02 2.15
CA PRO A 182 8.58 11.87 3.03
C PRO A 182 7.44 10.89 2.79
N TYR A 183 7.67 9.61 3.08
CA TYR A 183 6.66 8.58 2.95
C TYR A 183 6.71 7.56 4.09
N GLN A 184 5.58 6.89 4.30
CA GLN A 184 5.46 5.79 5.26
C GLN A 184 4.72 4.62 4.61
N ILE A 185 5.11 3.40 4.97
CA ILE A 185 4.40 2.18 4.58
C ILE A 185 3.90 1.49 5.85
N ASN A 186 2.59 1.37 6.00
CA ASN A 186 1.93 0.85 7.19
C ASN A 186 1.17 -0.44 6.87
N VAL A 187 1.21 -1.42 7.78
CA VAL A 187 0.53 -2.73 7.60
C VAL A 187 -0.60 -2.84 8.61
N ASN A 188 -1.79 -3.22 8.14
CA ASN A 188 -3.00 -3.44 8.94
C ASN A 188 -3.25 -2.34 9.99
N GLN A 189 -3.06 -1.08 9.60
CA GLN A 189 -3.44 0.04 10.44
C GLN A 189 -4.96 -0.04 10.64
N LYS A 190 -5.40 -0.61 11.78
CA LYS A 190 -6.76 -0.41 12.29
C LYS A 190 -6.98 1.09 12.27
N GLU A 191 -8.14 1.56 11.83
CA GLU A 191 -8.48 2.99 11.83
C GLU A 191 -8.23 3.58 13.24
N ALA A 192 -7.01 4.06 13.48
CA ALA A 192 -6.60 4.71 14.72
C ALA A 192 -7.21 6.12 14.81
N GLY A 193 -8.06 6.47 13.84
CA GLY A 193 -8.70 7.77 13.69
C GLY A 193 -9.71 8.13 14.77
N TRP A 194 -10.13 7.19 15.63
CA TRP A 194 -11.00 7.50 16.77
C TRP A 194 -10.25 7.54 18.10
N ALA A 195 -9.35 6.59 18.36
CA ALA A 195 -8.66 6.46 19.66
C ALA A 195 -7.55 7.52 19.85
N ALA A 196 -6.78 7.84 18.81
CA ALA A 196 -5.74 8.87 18.89
C ALA A 196 -6.32 10.29 18.95
N ARG A 197 -7.55 10.50 18.47
CA ARG A 197 -8.24 11.80 18.51
C ARG A 197 -8.84 12.16 19.87
N MET A 198 -9.12 11.18 20.72
CA MET A 198 -9.76 11.40 22.02
C MET A 198 -8.76 11.55 23.19
N GLY A 199 -7.45 11.40 22.96
CA GLY A 199 -6.43 11.67 23.97
C GLY A 199 -6.66 10.92 25.30
N ILE A 200 -7.14 9.69 25.25
CA ILE A 200 -7.33 8.86 26.45
C ILE A 200 -6.08 7.99 26.61
N TYR A 201 -5.17 8.46 27.45
CA TYR A 201 -4.24 7.62 28.21
C TYR A 201 -4.75 7.49 29.64
#